data_AF-A0AAV5N024-F1
#
_entry.id   AF-A0AAV5N024-F1
#
_cell.length_a   1.000
_cell.length_b   1.000
_cell.length_c   1.000
_cell.angle_alpha   90.00
_cell.angle_beta   90.00
_cell.angle_gamma   90.00
#
_symmetry.space_group_name_H-M   'P 1'
#
loop_
_entity.id
_entity.type
_entity.pdbx_description
1 polymer ?
#
loop_
_entity_poly.entity_id
_entity_poly.type
_entity_poly.pdbx_seq_one_letter_code
_entity_poly.pdbx_strand_id
1 'polypeptide(L)'
;MKEDPEVYCRFKGALKKSRSIGFFREFKRVYEKLELTSWQISLCEKLDGEADSRKIFWCYGSRGGEGKTTFGKYLVATRGAMLINGGRNEDIIFAYDYQKIVIFDVARCQDVRYDLIEHFKDGVLFNQKYESHVMYLLPPHVVIMSNVPPDYTKISEDRVLERCPKTDRLHLQGMFELHKPQRPSWVKKNLLGNTVHLEKCIDRDKAREYCRKEETRVAGPWEHGVWLTNEVASSNLARSMKDAEDGKPIDEIMKEDPEVYCRFKGALKKSRSIGFFREF
;
A
#
# COMPACT_ATOMS: atom_id res chain seq x y z
N MET A 1 -12.38 -49.94 -11.03
CA MET A 1 -11.95 -50.20 -12.43
C MET A 1 -10.46 -49.90 -12.51
N LYS A 2 -9.64 -50.85 -12.96
CA LYS A 2 -8.23 -50.59 -13.30
C LYS A 2 -8.25 -49.80 -14.62
N GLU A 3 -7.74 -48.58 -14.61
CA GLU A 3 -7.63 -47.75 -15.82
C GLU A 3 -6.61 -48.40 -16.77
N ASP A 4 -6.97 -48.52 -18.06
CA ASP A 4 -6.08 -48.96 -19.14
C ASP A 4 -4.86 -48.02 -19.22
N PRO A 5 -3.61 -48.54 -19.10
CA PRO A 5 -2.39 -47.75 -19.12
C PRO A 5 -2.24 -46.84 -20.35
N GLU A 6 -2.69 -47.27 -21.54
CA GLU A 6 -2.57 -46.48 -22.76
C GLU A 6 -3.52 -45.28 -22.77
N VAL A 7 -4.77 -45.49 -22.34
CA VAL A 7 -5.78 -44.44 -22.17
C VAL A 7 -5.33 -43.44 -21.12
N TYR A 8 -4.75 -43.91 -20.00
CA TYR A 8 -4.24 -43.04 -18.95
C TYR A 8 -3.07 -42.17 -19.43
N CYS A 9 -2.11 -42.71 -20.18
CA CYS A 9 -1.00 -41.94 -20.73
C CYS A 9 -1.48 -40.85 -21.71
N ARG A 10 -2.42 -41.17 -22.59
CA ARG A 10 -2.92 -40.25 -23.62
C ARG A 10 -3.83 -39.14 -23.06
N PHE A 11 -4.63 -39.44 -22.05
CA PHE A 11 -5.63 -38.50 -21.49
C PHE A 11 -5.35 -38.07 -20.05
N LYS A 12 -4.12 -38.28 -19.55
CA LYS A 12 -3.71 -38.00 -18.16
C LYS A 12 -4.16 -36.63 -17.65
N GLY A 13 -4.01 -35.58 -18.48
CA GLY A 13 -4.40 -34.21 -18.13
C GLY A 13 -5.92 -34.05 -17.97
N ALA A 14 -6.70 -34.55 -18.93
CA ALA A 14 -8.15 -34.52 -18.90
C ALA A 14 -8.71 -35.35 -17.73
N LEU A 15 -8.13 -36.53 -17.46
CA LEU A 15 -8.50 -37.38 -16.33
C LEU A 15 -8.23 -36.71 -14.98
N LYS A 16 -7.06 -36.06 -14.83
CA LYS A 16 -6.75 -35.26 -13.63
C LYS A 16 -7.72 -34.09 -13.45
N LYS A 17 -8.06 -33.38 -14.53
CA LYS A 17 -9.04 -32.28 -14.51
C LYS A 17 -10.43 -32.79 -14.12
N SER A 18 -10.88 -33.90 -14.71
CA SER A 18 -12.16 -34.53 -14.38
C SER A 18 -12.23 -35.00 -12.93
N ARG A 19 -11.16 -35.60 -12.40
CA ARG A 19 -11.06 -35.96 -10.98
C ARG A 19 -11.20 -34.73 -10.09
N SER A 20 -10.47 -33.65 -10.41
CA SER A 20 -10.55 -32.39 -9.66
C SER A 20 -11.96 -31.79 -9.67
N ILE A 21 -12.66 -31.81 -10.82
CA ILE A 21 -14.06 -31.38 -10.92
C ILE A 21 -14.97 -32.23 -10.02
N GLY A 22 -14.73 -33.55 -9.93
CA GLY A 22 -15.44 -34.43 -9.00
C GLY A 22 -15.28 -34.00 -7.53
N PHE A 23 -14.05 -33.72 -7.11
CA PHE A 23 -13.75 -33.21 -5.76
C PHE A 23 -14.28 -31.79 -5.52
N PHE A 24 -14.45 -30.98 -6.56
CA PHE A 24 -14.96 -29.61 -6.43
C PHE A 24 -16.37 -29.58 -5.83
N ARG A 25 -17.21 -30.58 -6.10
CA ARG A 25 -18.55 -30.66 -5.51
C ARG A 25 -18.50 -30.81 -3.99
N GLU A 26 -17.56 -31.61 -3.48
CA GLU A 26 -17.36 -31.80 -2.05
C GLU A 26 -16.71 -30.56 -1.42
N PHE A 27 -15.69 -30.01 -2.07
CA PHE A 27 -15.07 -28.73 -1.69
C PHE A 27 -16.13 -27.64 -1.52
N LYS A 28 -17.01 -27.48 -2.51
CA LYS A 28 -18.07 -26.49 -2.49
C LYS A 28 -18.99 -26.64 -1.29
N ARG A 29 -19.44 -27.87 -1.00
CA ARG A 29 -20.30 -28.18 0.16
C ARG A 29 -19.67 -27.83 1.50
N VAL A 30 -18.35 -27.97 1.63
CA VAL A 30 -17.62 -27.61 2.86
C VAL A 30 -17.63 -26.10 3.06
N TYR A 31 -17.27 -25.34 2.03
CA TYR A 31 -17.13 -23.89 2.16
C TYR A 31 -18.46 -23.13 2.07
N GLU A 32 -19.50 -23.65 1.42
CA GLU A 32 -20.85 -23.05 1.43
C GLU A 32 -21.44 -22.95 2.84
N LYS A 33 -21.03 -23.83 3.77
CA LYS A 33 -21.49 -23.85 5.17
C LYS A 33 -20.63 -23.00 6.11
N LEU A 34 -19.61 -22.31 5.58
CA LEU A 34 -18.70 -21.54 6.41
C LEU A 34 -19.42 -20.31 6.99
N GLU A 35 -19.36 -20.17 8.31
CA GLU A 35 -19.80 -18.94 8.97
C GLU A 35 -18.78 -17.83 8.73
N LEU A 36 -19.25 -16.74 8.11
CA LEU A 36 -18.43 -15.60 7.77
C LEU A 36 -18.32 -14.63 8.94
N THR A 37 -17.12 -14.12 9.16
CA THR A 37 -16.85 -12.99 10.06
C THR A 37 -17.38 -11.68 9.47
N SER A 38 -17.55 -10.66 10.31
CA SER A 38 -18.11 -9.36 9.90
C SER A 38 -17.40 -8.72 8.72
N TRP A 39 -16.06 -8.75 8.69
CA TRP A 39 -15.29 -8.19 7.58
C TRP A 39 -15.45 -8.98 6.28
N GLN A 40 -15.59 -10.30 6.37
CA GLN A 40 -15.84 -11.18 5.21
C GLN A 40 -17.21 -10.88 4.60
N ILE A 41 -18.23 -10.67 5.45
CA ILE A 41 -19.57 -10.26 5.01
C ILE A 41 -19.52 -8.90 4.31
N SER A 42 -18.88 -7.89 4.93
CA SER A 42 -18.78 -6.55 4.32
C SER A 42 -18.01 -6.57 3.00
N LEU A 43 -16.95 -7.37 2.89
CA LEU A 43 -16.25 -7.52 1.62
C LEU A 43 -17.12 -8.28 0.61
N CYS A 44 -17.91 -9.26 1.07
CA CYS A 44 -18.83 -9.98 0.22
C CYS A 44 -19.82 -9.03 -0.46
N GLU A 45 -20.43 -8.11 0.28
CA GLU A 45 -21.38 -7.10 -0.22
C GLU A 45 -20.75 -6.22 -1.30
N LYS A 46 -19.50 -5.78 -1.11
CA LYS A 46 -18.78 -4.97 -2.10
C LYS A 46 -18.48 -5.74 -3.39
N LEU A 47 -18.14 -7.01 -3.26
CA LEU A 47 -17.86 -7.90 -4.38
C LEU A 47 -19.13 -8.31 -5.16
N ASP A 48 -20.32 -8.16 -4.56
CA ASP A 48 -21.60 -8.38 -5.25
C ASP A 48 -21.98 -7.19 -6.16
N GLY A 49 -21.41 -6.01 -5.91
CA GLY A 49 -21.52 -4.85 -6.79
C GLY A 49 -20.65 -4.95 -8.05
N GLU A 50 -20.72 -3.91 -8.89
CA GLU A 50 -19.85 -3.80 -10.06
C GLU A 50 -18.38 -3.57 -9.67
N ALA A 51 -17.50 -4.17 -10.46
CA ALA A 51 -16.06 -4.00 -10.29
C ALA A 51 -15.63 -2.62 -10.78
N ASP A 52 -14.93 -1.91 -9.90
CA ASP A 52 -14.33 -0.63 -10.21
C ASP A 52 -12.95 -0.86 -10.87
N SER A 53 -12.69 -0.14 -11.96
CA SER A 53 -11.46 -0.26 -12.74
C SER A 53 -10.20 0.19 -12.00
N ARG A 54 -10.34 0.95 -10.92
CA ARG A 54 -9.22 1.41 -10.09
C ARG A 54 -9.12 0.68 -8.77
N LYS A 55 -10.25 0.34 -8.13
CA LYS A 55 -10.25 -0.20 -6.75
C LYS A 55 -9.81 -1.66 -6.63
N ILE A 56 -8.97 -1.91 -5.64
CA ILE A 56 -8.45 -3.20 -5.22
C ILE A 56 -8.76 -3.36 -3.73
N PHE A 57 -9.20 -4.55 -3.33
CA PHE A 57 -9.50 -4.87 -1.94
C PHE A 57 -8.28 -5.50 -1.27
N TRP A 58 -7.64 -4.76 -0.36
CA TRP A 58 -6.47 -5.28 0.36
C TRP A 58 -6.84 -5.81 1.74
N CYS A 59 -6.86 -7.13 1.87
CA CYS A 59 -7.10 -7.85 3.12
C CYS A 59 -5.77 -8.12 3.82
N TYR A 60 -5.31 -7.17 4.64
CA TYR A 60 -4.07 -7.29 5.40
C TYR A 60 -4.29 -7.96 6.76
N GLY A 61 -3.41 -8.89 7.15
CA GLY A 61 -3.44 -9.43 8.51
C GLY A 61 -2.14 -10.03 8.98
N SER A 62 -1.48 -9.44 9.98
CA SER A 62 -0.12 -9.80 10.39
C SER A 62 -0.02 -11.11 11.19
N ARG A 63 -1.04 -11.45 11.98
CA ARG A 63 -0.95 -12.50 13.01
C ARG A 63 -1.20 -13.93 12.51
N GLY A 64 -1.64 -14.11 11.27
CA GLY A 64 -2.07 -15.42 10.76
C GLY A 64 -3.36 -15.92 11.45
N GLY A 65 -4.00 -16.94 10.87
CA GLY A 65 -5.24 -17.51 11.45
C GLY A 65 -6.45 -16.58 11.43
N GLU A 66 -6.46 -15.56 10.57
CA GLU A 66 -7.54 -14.54 10.53
C GLU A 66 -8.64 -14.89 9.52
N GLY A 67 -8.61 -16.11 8.99
CA GLY A 67 -9.59 -16.59 8.02
C GLY A 67 -9.41 -16.06 6.60
N LYS A 68 -8.30 -15.37 6.26
CA LYS A 68 -8.04 -14.85 4.89
C LYS A 68 -8.02 -15.99 3.86
N THR A 69 -7.09 -16.94 3.99
CA THR A 69 -7.00 -18.08 3.08
C THR A 69 -8.29 -18.91 3.05
N THR A 70 -8.97 -19.07 4.20
CA THR A 70 -10.29 -19.73 4.27
C THR A 70 -11.35 -18.97 3.47
N PHE A 71 -11.34 -17.63 3.54
CA PHE A 71 -12.23 -16.78 2.77
C PHE A 71 -11.93 -16.84 1.26
N GLY A 72 -10.67 -16.92 0.87
CA GLY A 72 -10.30 -17.12 -0.54
C GLY A 72 -10.94 -18.39 -1.10
N LYS A 73 -10.85 -19.49 -0.35
CA LYS A 73 -11.51 -20.77 -0.70
C LYS A 73 -13.03 -20.67 -0.70
N TYR A 74 -13.61 -19.91 0.22
CA TYR A 74 -15.03 -19.60 0.22
C TYR A 74 -15.45 -18.91 -1.10
N LEU A 75 -14.76 -17.85 -1.51
CA LEU A 75 -15.07 -17.12 -2.75
C LEU A 75 -14.90 -18.01 -4.00
N VAL A 76 -13.90 -18.91 -4.01
CA VAL A 76 -13.77 -19.92 -5.08
C VAL A 76 -15.00 -20.83 -5.13
N ALA A 77 -15.44 -21.34 -3.97
CA ALA A 77 -16.57 -22.25 -3.87
C ALA A 77 -17.91 -21.60 -4.26
N THR A 78 -18.18 -20.40 -3.74
CA THR A 78 -19.51 -19.77 -3.82
C THR A 78 -19.66 -18.82 -5.00
N ARG A 79 -18.57 -18.17 -5.42
CA ARG A 79 -18.59 -17.11 -6.45
C ARG A 79 -17.70 -17.41 -7.67
N GLY A 80 -17.09 -18.59 -7.73
CA GLY A 80 -16.26 -19.00 -8.85
C GLY A 80 -15.03 -18.11 -9.04
N ALA A 81 -14.51 -17.53 -7.94
CA ALA A 81 -13.32 -16.69 -7.99
C ALA A 81 -12.09 -17.47 -8.49
N MET A 82 -11.18 -16.79 -9.17
CA MET A 82 -9.86 -17.33 -9.49
C MET A 82 -8.92 -17.06 -8.31
N LEU A 83 -8.40 -18.13 -7.68
CA LEU A 83 -7.43 -18.02 -6.59
C LEU A 83 -6.03 -18.30 -7.10
N ILE A 84 -5.14 -17.32 -6.97
CA ILE A 84 -3.74 -17.36 -7.38
C ILE A 84 -2.87 -17.47 -6.12
N ASN A 85 -2.16 -18.58 -5.98
CA ASN A 85 -1.25 -18.87 -4.86
C ASN A 85 0.24 -18.89 -5.28
N GLY A 86 0.53 -18.58 -6.54
CA GLY A 86 1.85 -18.64 -7.15
C GLY A 86 1.76 -18.90 -8.66
N GLY A 87 2.93 -19.14 -9.27
CA GLY A 87 3.06 -19.34 -10.72
C GLY A 87 3.66 -18.15 -11.46
N ARG A 88 4.04 -18.37 -12.72
CA ARG A 88 4.53 -17.29 -13.59
C ARG A 88 3.34 -16.48 -14.13
N ASN A 89 3.56 -15.22 -14.48
CA ASN A 89 2.49 -14.34 -14.95
C ASN A 89 1.82 -14.92 -16.20
N GLU A 90 2.60 -15.51 -17.10
CA GLU A 90 2.12 -16.11 -18.34
C GLU A 90 1.28 -17.36 -18.08
N ASP A 91 1.58 -18.12 -17.03
CA ASP A 91 0.78 -19.26 -16.59
C ASP A 91 -0.58 -18.81 -16.06
N ILE A 92 -0.58 -17.72 -15.28
CA ILE A 92 -1.79 -17.16 -14.67
C ILE A 92 -2.69 -16.55 -15.73
N ILE A 93 -2.15 -15.72 -16.63
CA ILE A 93 -2.89 -15.13 -17.75
C ILE A 93 -3.49 -16.22 -18.64
N PHE A 94 -2.72 -17.27 -18.95
CA PHE A 94 -3.22 -18.39 -19.75
C PHE A 94 -4.33 -19.17 -19.04
N ALA A 95 -4.28 -19.28 -17.71
CA ALA A 95 -5.30 -19.97 -16.92
C ALA A 95 -6.53 -19.10 -16.61
N TYR A 96 -6.45 -17.79 -16.84
CA TYR A 96 -7.54 -16.86 -16.58
C TYR A 96 -8.67 -17.08 -17.59
N ASP A 97 -9.89 -17.24 -17.07
CA ASP A 97 -11.09 -17.53 -17.85
C ASP A 97 -12.19 -16.54 -17.47
N TYR A 98 -11.84 -15.26 -17.51
CA TYR A 98 -12.75 -14.12 -17.34
C TYR A 98 -13.53 -14.12 -16.01
N GLN A 99 -12.94 -14.68 -14.95
CA GLN A 99 -13.56 -14.65 -13.63
C GLN A 99 -13.74 -13.21 -13.15
N LYS A 100 -14.93 -12.92 -12.62
CA LYS A 100 -15.29 -11.59 -12.06
C LYS A 100 -14.49 -11.22 -10.82
N ILE A 101 -13.94 -12.21 -10.12
CA ILE A 101 -13.16 -12.04 -8.90
C ILE A 101 -11.83 -12.76 -9.08
N VAL A 102 -10.74 -12.02 -8.95
CA VAL A 102 -9.36 -12.53 -8.96
C VAL A 102 -8.75 -12.28 -7.59
N ILE A 103 -8.25 -13.35 -6.97
CA ILE A 103 -7.71 -13.34 -5.61
C ILE A 103 -6.22 -13.66 -5.67
N PHE A 104 -5.40 -12.78 -5.15
CA PHE A 104 -3.97 -13.02 -4.93
C PHE A 104 -3.75 -13.42 -3.47
N ASP A 105 -3.46 -14.69 -3.22
CA ASP A 105 -3.06 -15.18 -1.89
C ASP A 105 -1.54 -15.09 -1.76
N VAL A 106 -1.08 -14.01 -1.12
CA VAL A 106 0.33 -13.69 -0.99
C VAL A 106 0.86 -14.26 0.33
N ALA A 107 1.64 -15.33 0.23
CA ALA A 107 2.34 -15.90 1.37
C ALA A 107 3.40 -14.90 1.90
N ARG A 108 3.78 -15.03 3.19
CA ARG A 108 4.78 -14.14 3.82
C ARG A 108 6.13 -14.11 3.11
N CYS A 109 6.47 -15.16 2.36
CA CYS A 109 7.74 -15.31 1.66
C CYS A 109 7.68 -14.88 0.19
N GLN A 110 6.53 -14.46 -0.31
CA GLN A 110 6.32 -14.10 -1.71
C GLN A 110 6.24 -12.59 -1.86
N ASP A 111 6.86 -12.08 -2.91
CA ASP A 111 6.66 -10.70 -3.35
C ASP A 111 5.28 -10.54 -3.99
N VAL A 112 4.66 -9.38 -3.73
CA VAL A 112 3.40 -9.00 -4.36
C VAL A 112 3.65 -8.67 -5.83
N ARG A 113 2.80 -9.21 -6.71
CA ARG A 113 2.88 -9.06 -8.18
C ARG A 113 2.11 -7.83 -8.65
N TYR A 114 2.60 -6.65 -8.29
CA TYR A 114 1.96 -5.36 -8.61
C TYR A 114 1.71 -5.17 -10.10
N ASP A 115 2.65 -5.60 -10.93
CA ASP A 115 2.57 -5.60 -12.39
C ASP A 115 1.34 -6.36 -12.91
N LEU A 116 1.13 -7.59 -12.43
CA LEU A 116 0.01 -8.40 -12.87
C LEU A 116 -1.33 -7.86 -12.33
N ILE A 117 -1.33 -7.30 -11.12
CA ILE A 117 -2.48 -6.65 -10.51
C ILE A 117 -2.94 -5.45 -11.35
N GLU A 118 -2.00 -4.61 -11.77
CA GLU A 118 -2.26 -3.47 -12.67
C GLU A 118 -2.84 -3.95 -14.00
N HIS A 119 -2.24 -4.97 -14.63
CA HIS A 119 -2.74 -5.51 -15.90
C HIS A 119 -4.20 -6.00 -15.82
N PHE A 120 -4.59 -6.65 -14.72
CA PHE A 120 -6.00 -7.03 -14.52
C PHE A 120 -6.93 -5.82 -14.42
N LYS A 121 -6.46 -4.71 -13.83
CA LYS A 121 -7.24 -3.48 -13.68
C LYS A 121 -7.29 -2.61 -14.93
N ASP A 122 -6.25 -2.66 -15.74
CA ASP A 122 -6.21 -1.96 -17.03
C ASP A 122 -7.17 -2.59 -18.06
N GLY A 123 -7.56 -3.85 -17.84
CA GLY A 123 -8.59 -4.53 -18.65
C GLY A 123 -8.07 -5.08 -19.98
N VAL A 124 -6.76 -5.08 -20.20
CA VAL A 124 -6.13 -5.64 -21.41
C VAL A 124 -4.97 -6.53 -21.00
N LEU A 125 -5.02 -7.81 -21.38
CA LEU A 125 -3.95 -8.78 -21.13
C LEU A 125 -3.42 -9.33 -22.46
N PHE A 126 -2.11 -9.54 -22.55
CA PHE A 126 -1.53 -10.27 -23.68
C PHE A 126 -1.20 -11.70 -23.28
N ASN A 127 -1.93 -12.66 -23.86
CA ASN A 127 -1.66 -14.08 -23.66
C ASN A 127 -0.55 -14.51 -24.63
N GLN A 128 0.62 -14.85 -24.08
CA GLN A 128 1.81 -15.21 -24.85
C GLN A 128 1.91 -16.71 -25.15
N LYS A 129 0.99 -17.53 -24.63
CA LYS A 129 1.09 -18.98 -24.75
C LYS A 129 0.29 -19.53 -25.92
N TYR A 130 0.89 -20.48 -26.62
CA TYR A 130 0.33 -21.15 -27.79
C TYR A 130 -0.02 -20.15 -28.89
N GLU A 131 -1.28 -20.08 -29.31
CA GLU A 131 -1.78 -19.04 -30.21
C GLU A 131 -1.97 -17.76 -29.40
N SER A 132 -0.95 -16.90 -29.47
CA SER A 132 -0.95 -15.63 -28.75
C SER A 132 -2.06 -14.71 -29.22
N HIS A 133 -2.73 -14.08 -28.26
CA HIS A 133 -3.82 -13.14 -28.54
C HIS A 133 -3.96 -12.14 -27.39
N VAL A 134 -4.58 -11.01 -27.70
CA VAL A 134 -4.96 -10.00 -26.71
C VAL A 134 -6.32 -10.39 -26.13
N MET A 135 -6.42 -10.38 -24.81
CA MET A 135 -7.66 -10.57 -24.05
C MET A 135 -8.17 -9.20 -23.60
N TYR A 136 -9.45 -8.93 -23.84
CA TYR A 136 -10.12 -7.70 -23.42
C TYR A 136 -11.09 -8.02 -22.30
N LEU A 137 -10.95 -7.32 -21.18
CA LEU A 137 -11.66 -7.63 -19.93
C LEU A 137 -12.52 -6.44 -19.53
N LEU A 138 -13.69 -6.73 -18.97
CA LEU A 138 -14.26 -5.84 -17.97
C LEU A 138 -13.43 -6.06 -16.69
N PRO A 139 -12.77 -5.02 -16.13
CA PRO A 139 -11.85 -5.21 -15.01
C PRO A 139 -12.49 -6.00 -13.88
N PRO A 140 -11.90 -7.14 -13.44
CA PRO A 140 -12.47 -7.92 -12.36
C PRO A 140 -12.29 -7.21 -11.02
N HIS A 141 -13.04 -7.65 -10.01
CA HIS A 141 -12.69 -7.38 -8.63
C HIS A 141 -11.36 -8.04 -8.32
N VAL A 142 -10.38 -7.26 -7.86
CA VAL A 142 -9.08 -7.78 -7.44
C VAL A 142 -9.02 -7.74 -5.92
N VAL A 143 -8.78 -8.90 -5.30
CA VAL A 143 -8.68 -9.07 -3.86
C VAL A 143 -7.28 -9.56 -3.51
N ILE A 144 -6.59 -8.83 -2.65
CA ILE A 144 -5.25 -9.20 -2.17
C ILE A 144 -5.41 -9.75 -0.76
N MET A 145 -5.07 -11.02 -0.56
CA MET A 145 -4.99 -11.64 0.76
C MET A 145 -3.52 -11.67 1.16
N SER A 146 -3.13 -10.79 2.07
CA SER A 146 -1.72 -10.61 2.39
C SER A 146 -1.46 -10.55 3.88
N ASN A 147 -0.29 -11.04 4.27
CA ASN A 147 0.26 -10.86 5.62
C ASN A 147 1.22 -9.66 5.72
N VAL A 148 1.44 -8.96 4.61
CA VAL A 148 2.22 -7.71 4.50
C VAL A 148 1.32 -6.58 4.01
N PRO A 149 1.54 -5.33 4.45
CA PRO A 149 0.82 -4.18 3.93
C PRO A 149 1.17 -3.94 2.45
N PRO A 150 0.36 -3.18 1.71
CA PRO A 150 0.71 -2.74 0.36
C PRO A 150 1.95 -1.85 0.39
N ASP A 151 2.75 -1.96 -0.68
CA ASP A 151 3.87 -1.08 -0.96
C ASP A 151 3.34 0.08 -1.82
N TYR A 152 3.01 1.19 -1.15
CA TYR A 152 2.45 2.40 -1.78
C TYR A 152 3.41 3.06 -2.78
N THR A 153 4.67 2.63 -2.87
CA THR A 153 5.59 3.09 -3.93
C THR A 153 5.41 2.36 -5.25
N LYS A 154 4.73 1.20 -5.25
CA LYS A 154 4.56 0.30 -6.40
C LYS A 154 3.13 0.21 -6.91
N ILE A 155 2.18 0.79 -6.19
CA ILE A 155 0.77 0.80 -6.56
C ILE A 155 0.21 2.19 -6.34
N SER A 156 -0.64 2.65 -7.27
CA SER A 156 -1.26 3.96 -7.11
C SER A 156 -2.23 3.95 -5.93
N GLU A 157 -2.15 4.98 -5.08
CA GLU A 157 -2.85 5.01 -3.78
C GLU A 157 -4.37 5.05 -3.93
N ASP A 158 -4.88 5.62 -5.02
CA ASP A 158 -6.30 5.63 -5.38
C ASP A 158 -6.86 4.23 -5.64
N ARG A 159 -5.99 3.24 -5.85
CA ARG A 159 -6.37 1.85 -6.08
C ARG A 159 -6.63 1.07 -4.80
N VAL A 160 -6.07 1.46 -3.65
CA VAL A 160 -6.10 0.59 -2.46
C VAL A 160 -7.21 1.01 -1.49
N LEU A 161 -8.24 0.15 -1.36
CA LEU A 161 -9.16 0.21 -0.22
C LEU A 161 -8.63 -0.68 0.91
N GLU A 162 -7.94 -0.08 1.88
CA GLU A 162 -7.39 -0.78 3.05
C GLU A 162 -8.45 -0.92 4.17
N ARG A 163 -8.69 -2.15 4.63
CA ARG A 163 -9.42 -2.42 5.88
C ARG A 163 -8.72 -3.49 6.70
N CYS A 164 -8.57 -3.24 8.01
CA CYS A 164 -8.07 -4.24 8.95
C CYS A 164 -9.19 -5.24 9.30
N PRO A 165 -9.04 -6.54 8.98
CA PRO A 165 -10.11 -7.54 9.08
C PRO A 165 -10.58 -7.83 10.51
N LYS A 166 -9.83 -7.50 11.56
CA LYS A 166 -10.22 -7.84 12.95
C LYS A 166 -10.84 -6.71 13.77
N THR A 167 -10.74 -5.44 13.36
CA THR A 167 -10.99 -4.34 14.32
C THR A 167 -11.79 -3.15 13.82
N ASP A 168 -12.04 -3.00 12.51
CA ASP A 168 -12.66 -1.79 11.93
C ASP A 168 -11.99 -0.48 12.42
N ARG A 169 -10.72 -0.55 12.85
CA ARG A 169 -10.04 0.54 13.55
C ARG A 169 -9.68 1.67 12.60
N LEU A 170 -10.09 2.88 13.00
CA LEU A 170 -9.59 4.14 12.49
C LEU A 170 -8.06 4.18 12.64
N HIS A 171 -7.35 4.46 11.55
CA HIS A 171 -5.92 4.73 11.59
C HIS A 171 -5.69 6.23 11.42
N LEU A 172 -4.75 6.79 12.19
CA LEU A 172 -4.35 8.17 12.05
C LEU A 172 -3.29 8.27 10.94
N GLN A 173 -3.66 8.96 9.87
CA GLN A 173 -2.74 9.34 8.81
C GLN A 173 -2.17 10.71 9.15
N GLY A 174 -0.85 10.81 9.30
CA GLY A 174 -0.23 12.02 9.81
C GLY A 174 1.25 12.13 9.45
N MET A 175 1.67 13.36 9.24
CA MET A 175 3.06 13.77 9.13
C MET A 175 3.44 14.49 10.43
N PHE A 176 4.65 14.27 10.93
CA PHE A 176 5.20 15.04 12.03
C PHE A 176 6.67 15.38 11.76
N GLU A 177 7.09 16.56 12.21
CA GLU A 177 8.47 17.02 12.13
C GLU A 177 9.03 17.18 13.53
N LEU A 178 10.25 16.69 13.73
CA LEU A 178 10.95 16.80 15.00
C LEU A 178 12.02 17.87 14.90
N HIS A 179 12.20 18.65 15.96
CA HIS A 179 13.23 19.70 16.04
C HIS A 179 14.66 19.15 15.86
N LYS A 180 14.88 17.88 16.17
CA LYS A 180 16.16 17.18 15.98
C LYS A 180 15.93 15.90 15.16
N PRO A 181 16.81 15.56 14.21
CA PRO A 181 16.73 14.29 13.50
C PRO A 181 16.76 13.13 14.50
N GLN A 182 15.80 12.21 14.38
CA GLN A 182 15.71 11.02 15.21
C GLN A 182 15.66 9.77 14.34
N ARG A 183 16.15 8.66 14.89
CA ARG A 183 16.00 7.35 14.25
C ARG A 183 14.54 6.89 14.37
N PRO A 184 13.96 6.21 13.37
CA PRO A 184 12.61 5.67 13.46
C PRO A 184 12.38 4.79 14.71
N SER A 185 13.39 4.03 15.13
CA SER A 185 13.35 3.23 16.37
C SER A 185 13.21 4.08 17.63
N TRP A 186 13.86 5.25 17.68
CA TRP A 186 13.72 6.19 18.79
C TRP A 186 12.31 6.75 18.86
N VAL A 187 11.73 7.11 17.70
CA VAL A 187 10.37 7.63 17.62
C VAL A 187 9.34 6.59 18.06
N LYS A 188 9.47 5.34 17.59
CA LYS A 188 8.60 4.24 18.02
C LYS A 188 8.70 3.98 19.51
N LYS A 189 9.90 4.02 20.09
CA LYS A 189 10.10 3.76 21.51
C LYS A 189 9.58 4.89 22.41
N ASN A 190 9.77 6.15 22.03
CA ASN A 190 9.59 7.29 22.94
C ASN A 190 8.37 8.17 22.63
N LEU A 191 7.78 8.11 21.43
CA LEU A 191 6.68 9.00 21.03
C LEU A 191 5.41 8.22 20.67
N LEU A 192 5.50 7.31 19.70
CA LEU A 192 4.30 6.79 19.00
C LEU A 192 4.01 5.31 19.28
N GLY A 193 4.88 4.63 20.03
CA GLY A 193 4.78 3.20 20.27
C GLY A 193 5.28 2.34 19.09
N ASN A 194 5.47 1.04 19.36
CA ASN A 194 5.99 0.09 18.37
C ASN A 194 4.95 -0.35 17.33
N THR A 195 3.70 0.06 17.49
CA THR A 195 2.57 -0.30 16.62
C THR A 195 2.41 0.62 15.40
N VAL A 196 3.12 1.75 15.37
CA VAL A 196 3.02 2.74 14.29
C VAL A 196 3.97 2.40 13.14
N HIS A 197 3.45 2.55 11.92
CA HIS A 197 4.24 2.52 10.68
C HIS A 197 4.86 3.89 10.44
N LEU A 198 6.17 3.93 10.21
CA LEU A 198 6.91 5.18 10.02
C LEU A 198 7.80 5.04 8.79
N GLU A 199 7.73 6.02 7.90
CA GLU A 199 8.59 6.16 6.75
C GLU A 199 9.26 7.54 6.76
N LYS A 200 10.38 7.65 6.04
CA LYS A 200 11.06 8.93 5.91
C LYS A 200 10.26 9.81 4.96
N CYS A 201 9.86 11.00 5.43
CA CYS A 201 9.21 12.00 4.58
C CYS A 201 10.16 12.45 3.46
N ILE A 202 9.71 12.35 2.21
CA ILE A 202 10.46 12.77 1.02
C ILE A 202 10.07 14.20 0.62
N ASP A 203 8.76 14.45 0.50
CA ASP A 203 8.19 15.72 0.05
C ASP A 203 7.17 16.21 1.08
N ARG A 204 7.45 17.36 1.71
CA ARG A 204 6.66 17.91 2.82
C ARG A 204 5.28 18.37 2.35
N ASP A 205 5.23 19.08 1.23
CA ASP A 205 3.99 19.67 0.73
C ASP A 205 3.02 18.57 0.30
N LYS A 206 3.53 17.54 -0.40
CA LYS A 206 2.74 16.35 -0.75
C LYS A 206 2.29 15.56 0.48
N ALA A 207 3.16 15.38 1.47
CA ALA A 207 2.81 14.67 2.70
C ALA A 207 1.70 15.39 3.47
N ARG A 208 1.69 16.73 3.47
CA ARG A 208 0.65 17.54 4.11
C ARG A 208 -0.69 17.41 3.37
N GLU A 209 -0.69 17.51 2.05
CA GLU A 209 -1.89 17.32 1.23
C GLU A 209 -2.48 15.91 1.43
N TYR A 210 -1.61 14.90 1.45
CA TYR A 210 -1.99 13.52 1.73
C TYR A 210 -2.66 13.32 3.09
N CYS A 211 -2.16 13.98 4.14
CA CYS A 211 -2.78 13.93 5.48
C CYS A 211 -4.12 14.69 5.56
N ARG A 212 -4.46 15.48 4.53
CA ARG A 212 -5.65 16.33 4.49
C ARG A 212 -6.74 15.83 3.53
N LYS A 213 -6.50 14.76 2.75
CA LYS A 213 -7.46 14.22 1.77
C LYS A 213 -8.83 13.95 2.40
N GLU A 214 -9.90 14.33 1.71
CA GLU A 214 -11.25 14.28 2.27
C GLU A 214 -11.91 12.91 2.11
N GLU A 215 -11.52 12.12 1.08
CA GLU A 215 -12.26 10.93 0.67
C GLU A 215 -12.27 9.81 1.71
N THR A 216 -11.25 9.76 2.58
CA THR A 216 -11.09 8.70 3.59
C THR A 216 -11.10 9.24 5.03
N ARG A 217 -11.46 10.52 5.22
CA ARG A 217 -11.33 11.23 6.50
C ARG A 217 -12.58 11.09 7.35
N VAL A 218 -12.43 10.44 8.51
CA VAL A 218 -13.52 10.28 9.49
C VAL A 218 -13.56 11.43 10.51
N ALA A 219 -12.40 12.01 10.85
CA ALA A 219 -12.28 13.15 11.75
C ALA A 219 -10.94 13.88 11.53
N GLY A 220 -10.83 15.13 12.00
CA GLY A 220 -9.71 16.05 11.72
C GLY A 220 -10.15 17.20 10.80
N PRO A 221 -9.22 17.97 10.21
CA PRO A 221 -7.76 17.90 10.36
C PRO A 221 -7.29 18.48 11.70
N TRP A 222 -6.29 17.85 12.31
CA TRP A 222 -5.59 18.39 13.48
C TRP A 222 -4.22 18.88 13.02
N GLU A 223 -3.95 20.16 13.23
CA GLU A 223 -2.63 20.74 12.98
C GLU A 223 -2.08 21.34 14.27
N HIS A 224 -0.79 21.11 14.50
CA HIS A 224 -0.07 21.67 15.63
C HIS A 224 1.25 22.24 15.15
N GLY A 225 1.50 23.52 15.45
CA GLY A 225 2.66 24.28 14.97
C GLY A 225 2.34 25.21 13.79
N VAL A 226 3.36 25.91 13.32
CA VAL A 226 3.28 26.83 12.17
C VAL A 226 3.87 26.14 10.95
N TRP A 227 3.11 26.11 9.85
CA TRP A 227 3.62 25.58 8.57
C TRP A 227 4.52 26.61 7.90
N LEU A 228 5.81 26.29 7.81
CA LEU A 228 6.77 27.11 7.07
C LEU A 228 6.91 26.54 5.66
N THR A 229 6.41 27.30 4.68
CA THR A 229 6.64 27.03 3.27
C THR A 229 8.13 27.19 2.94
N ASN A 230 8.60 26.47 1.93
CA ASN A 230 10.00 26.56 1.50
C ASN A 230 10.37 27.99 1.05
N GLU A 231 9.39 28.78 0.59
CA GLU A 231 9.58 30.18 0.18
C GLU A 231 9.96 31.11 1.35
N VAL A 232 9.29 30.98 2.50
CA VAL A 232 9.51 31.84 3.68
C VAL A 232 10.81 31.48 4.42
N ALA A 233 11.17 30.19 4.43
CA ALA A 233 12.43 29.73 5.03
C ALA A 233 13.66 30.27 4.28
N SER A 234 13.58 30.41 2.95
CA SER A 234 14.64 30.98 2.12
C SER A 234 14.75 32.49 2.25
N SER A 235 13.62 33.22 2.35
CA SER A 235 13.64 34.68 2.53
C SER A 235 14.18 35.10 3.90
N ASN A 236 13.78 34.40 4.96
CA ASN A 236 14.20 34.69 6.34
C ASN A 236 15.68 34.35 6.57
N LEU A 237 16.17 33.28 5.95
CA LEU A 237 17.58 32.93 5.96
C LEU A 237 18.43 33.99 5.24
N ALA A 238 18.01 34.41 4.05
CA ALA A 238 18.73 35.44 3.29
C ALA A 238 18.80 36.77 4.05
N ARG A 239 17.70 37.19 4.70
CA ARG A 239 17.67 38.38 5.56
C ARG A 239 18.62 38.24 6.74
N SER A 240 18.51 37.16 7.50
CA SER A 240 19.32 36.95 8.72
C SER A 240 20.82 36.75 8.42
N MET A 241 21.17 36.18 7.27
CA MET A 241 22.56 36.12 6.81
C MET A 241 23.10 37.51 6.48
N LYS A 242 22.32 38.35 5.78
CA LYS A 242 22.72 39.72 5.48
C LYS A 242 22.90 40.56 6.74
N ASP A 243 21.95 40.48 7.67
CA ASP A 243 22.04 41.17 8.97
C ASP A 243 23.29 40.73 9.76
N ALA A 244 23.70 39.47 9.64
CA ALA A 244 24.93 38.96 10.26
C ALA A 244 26.21 39.45 9.57
N GLU A 245 26.22 39.58 8.24
CA GLU A 245 27.33 40.21 7.49
C GLU A 245 27.47 41.69 7.83
N ASP A 246 26.34 42.38 7.99
CA ASP A 246 26.25 43.80 8.38
C ASP A 246 26.58 44.02 9.88
N GLY A 247 27.01 42.97 10.59
CA GLY A 247 27.57 43.07 11.94
C GLY A 247 26.56 43.04 13.08
N LYS A 248 25.26 42.82 12.81
CA LYS A 248 24.22 42.77 13.84
C LYS A 248 24.54 41.70 14.90
N PRO A 249 24.36 42.01 16.21
CA PRO A 249 24.60 41.03 17.26
C PRO A 249 23.77 39.77 17.07
N ILE A 250 24.42 38.62 17.14
CA ILE A 250 23.80 37.30 16.93
C ILE A 250 22.64 37.06 17.91
N ASP A 251 22.72 37.62 19.11
CA ASP A 251 21.68 37.50 20.14
C ASP A 251 20.40 38.27 19.79
N GLU A 252 20.49 39.31 18.97
CA GLU A 252 19.32 40.03 18.44
C GLU A 252 18.70 39.28 17.26
N ILE A 253 19.53 38.76 16.35
CA ILE A 253 19.06 37.90 15.24
C ILE A 253 18.33 36.67 15.81
N MET A 254 18.83 36.11 16.91
CA MET A 254 18.19 35.00 17.62
C MET A 254 16.82 35.37 18.21
N LYS A 255 16.64 36.61 18.70
CA LYS A 255 15.36 37.06 19.26
C LYS A 255 14.33 37.35 18.18
N GLU A 256 14.78 37.90 17.05
CA GLU A 256 13.92 38.26 15.92
C GLU A 256 13.54 37.05 15.05
N ASP A 257 14.47 36.10 14.86
CA ASP A 257 14.22 34.87 14.11
C ASP A 257 14.88 33.64 14.78
N PRO A 258 14.24 33.10 15.84
CA PRO A 258 14.77 31.98 16.62
C PRO A 258 14.95 30.70 15.80
N GLU A 259 14.11 30.49 14.78
CA GLU A 259 14.12 29.30 13.95
C GLU A 259 15.28 29.30 12.96
N VAL A 260 15.55 30.43 12.31
CA VAL A 260 16.71 30.60 11.44
C VAL A 260 18.01 30.45 12.23
N TYR A 261 18.08 31.07 13.42
CA TYR A 261 19.25 30.90 14.28
C TYR A 261 19.48 29.43 14.66
N CYS A 262 18.44 28.71 15.11
CA CYS A 262 18.59 27.32 15.53
C CYS A 262 19.01 26.38 14.38
N ARG A 263 18.55 26.64 13.16
CA ARG A 263 18.91 25.84 11.97
C ARG A 263 20.28 26.20 11.39
N PHE A 264 20.68 27.47 11.42
CA PHE A 264 21.83 27.98 10.66
C PHE A 264 22.90 28.69 11.51
N LYS A 265 22.91 28.51 12.83
CA LYS A 265 23.88 29.09 13.78
C LYS A 265 25.34 29.06 13.33
N GLY A 266 25.78 27.94 12.75
CA GLY A 266 27.16 27.77 12.26
C GLY A 266 27.47 28.68 11.06
N ALA A 267 26.53 28.82 10.13
CA ALA A 267 26.67 29.68 8.97
C ALA A 267 26.62 31.17 9.35
N LEU A 268 25.71 31.56 10.24
CA LEU A 268 25.58 32.95 10.73
C LEU A 268 26.85 33.44 11.43
N LYS A 269 27.47 32.60 12.28
CA LYS A 269 28.75 32.94 12.93
C LYS A 269 29.88 33.14 11.92
N LYS A 270 29.94 32.28 10.90
CA LYS A 270 30.97 32.34 9.86
C LYS A 270 30.80 33.55 8.95
N SER A 271 29.56 33.84 8.57
CA SER A 271 29.18 34.99 7.74
C SER A 271 29.52 36.32 8.43
N ARG A 272 29.25 36.45 9.74
CA ARG A 272 29.69 37.61 10.54
C ARG A 272 31.21 37.76 10.59
N SER A 273 31.96 36.67 10.75
CA SER A 273 33.42 36.72 10.71
C SER A 273 33.92 37.18 9.33
N ILE A 274 33.30 36.73 8.23
CA ILE A 274 33.65 37.15 6.87
C ILE A 274 33.38 38.64 6.64
N GLY A 275 32.25 39.18 7.13
CA GLY A 275 31.97 40.62 7.08
C GLY A 275 33.05 41.45 7.78
N PHE A 276 33.48 41.00 8.96
CA PHE A 276 34.55 41.64 9.74
C PHE A 276 35.92 41.66 9.01
N PHE A 277 36.18 40.71 8.10
CA PHE A 277 37.41 40.67 7.30
C PHE A 277 37.33 41.52 6.02
N ARG A 278 36.14 41.96 5.60
CA ARG A 278 35.96 42.83 4.42
C ARG A 278 36.18 44.32 4.72
N GLU A 279 36.21 44.70 5.99
CA GLU A 279 36.46 46.08 6.44
C GLU A 279 37.95 46.37 6.72
N PHE A 280 38.86 45.45 6.38
CA PHE A 280 40.31 45.61 6.44
C PHE A 280 40.96 45.64 5.04
#